data_AF-A0A813KVM5-F1
#
_entry.id   AF-A0A813KVM5-F1
#
_cell.length_a   1.000
_cell.length_b   1.000
_cell.length_c   1.000
_cell.angle_alpha   90.00
_cell.angle_beta   90.00
_cell.angle_gamma   90.00
#
_symmetry.space_group_name_H-M   'P 1'
#
loop_
_entity.id
_entity.type
_entity.pdbx_description
1 polymer ?
#
loop_
_entity_poly.entity_id
_entity_poly.type
_entity_poly.pdbx_seq_one_letter_code
_entity_poly.pdbx_strand_id
1 'polypeptide(L)'
;DHKPNSYIEKSRIEAAGGYVENTAPGQFRVNGNLNLSRALGDLEYKKDSTLPPEKQIICATPDVTFFDRDAKDEFLIICCDGVWDVKSNQEVVDFIRERLPPPGQAVDPK
;
A
#
# COMPACT_ATOMS: atom_id res chain seq x y z
N ASP A 1 -2.50 0.19 -3.82
CA ASP A 1 -1.40 0.90 -3.12
C ASP A 1 -1.71 2.38 -2.96
N HIS A 2 -1.31 2.97 -1.83
CA HIS A 2 -1.43 4.40 -1.57
C HIS A 2 -0.26 5.17 -2.18
N LYS A 3 -0.27 5.28 -3.52
CA LYS A 3 0.75 6.03 -4.27
C LYS A 3 0.38 7.52 -4.37
N PRO A 4 1.35 8.46 -4.27
CA PRO A 4 1.07 9.90 -4.30
C PRO A 4 0.28 10.40 -5.52
N ASN A 5 0.45 9.77 -6.68
CA ASN A 5 -0.24 10.14 -7.92
C ASN A 5 -1.64 9.52 -8.09
N SER A 6 -2.10 8.69 -7.15
CA SER A 6 -3.49 8.24 -7.13
C SER A 6 -4.41 9.45 -6.96
N TYR A 7 -5.53 9.47 -7.69
CA TYR A 7 -6.47 10.60 -7.69
C TYR A 7 -6.89 11.01 -6.27
N ILE A 8 -7.32 10.05 -5.45
CA ILE A 8 -7.79 10.30 -4.07
C ILE A 8 -6.65 10.86 -3.20
N GLU A 9 -5.46 10.29 -3.32
CA GLU A 9 -4.30 10.68 -2.51
C GLU A 9 -3.80 12.07 -2.90
N LYS A 10 -3.64 12.31 -4.22
CA LYS A 10 -3.21 13.59 -4.76
C LYS A 10 -4.17 14.71 -4.36
N SER A 11 -5.47 14.50 -4.49
CA SER A 11 -6.48 15.50 -4.09
C SER A 11 -6.40 15.84 -2.60
N ARG A 12 -6.20 14.84 -1.72
CA ARG A 12 -6.00 15.08 -0.29
C ARG A 12 -4.71 15.87 -0.03
N ILE A 13 -3.59 15.45 -0.63
CA ILE A 13 -2.28 16.09 -0.46
C ILE A 13 -2.35 17.57 -0.86
N GLU A 14 -2.93 17.88 -2.02
CA GLU A 14 -3.07 19.25 -2.52
C GLU A 14 -4.03 20.08 -1.67
N ALA A 15 -5.14 19.50 -1.20
CA ALA A 15 -6.07 20.17 -0.29
C ALA A 15 -5.45 20.48 1.09
N ALA A 16 -4.45 19.71 1.51
CA ALA A 16 -3.68 19.92 2.73
C ALA A 16 -2.49 20.87 2.55
N GLY A 17 -2.37 21.53 1.39
CA GLY A 17 -1.29 22.48 1.09
C GLY A 17 0.03 21.83 0.65
N GLY A 18 0.06 20.51 0.45
CA GLY A 18 1.18 19.81 -0.15
C GLY A 18 1.12 19.79 -1.68
N TYR A 19 2.09 19.12 -2.30
CA TYR A 19 2.09 18.89 -3.74
C TYR A 19 2.65 17.50 -4.08
N VAL A 20 2.32 17.02 -5.29
CA VAL A 20 2.85 15.78 -5.84
C VAL A 20 3.74 16.10 -7.02
N GLU A 21 5.02 15.76 -6.90
CA GLU A 21 6.04 16.00 -7.91
C GLU A 21 6.44 14.70 -8.61
N ASN A 22 6.54 14.74 -9.94
CA ASN A 22 7.07 13.65 -10.74
C ASN A 22 8.58 13.84 -10.90
N THR A 23 9.38 13.28 -9.98
CA THR A 23 10.83 13.54 -9.91
C THR A 23 11.63 12.81 -10.98
N ALA A 24 11.07 11.72 -11.53
CA ALA A 24 11.60 10.95 -12.66
C ALA A 24 10.46 10.13 -13.27
N PRO A 25 10.55 9.61 -14.51
CA PRO A 25 9.46 8.85 -15.12
C PRO A 25 8.89 7.76 -14.21
N GLY A 26 7.62 7.91 -13.79
CA GLY A 26 6.93 6.98 -12.91
C GLY A 26 7.24 7.13 -11.41
N GLN A 27 8.08 8.08 -11.01
CA GLN A 27 8.47 8.32 -9.62
C GLN A 27 7.79 9.58 -9.08
N PHE A 28 6.70 9.39 -8.35
CA PHE A 28 5.93 10.48 -7.75
C PHE A 28 6.26 10.63 -6.27
N ARG A 29 6.52 11.86 -5.83
CA ARG A 29 6.88 12.18 -4.45
C ARG A 29 6.01 13.30 -3.87
N VAL A 30 5.58 13.12 -2.63
CA VAL A 30 4.92 14.15 -1.82
C VAL A 30 5.96 15.17 -1.37
N ASN A 31 5.71 16.44 -1.70
CA ASN A 31 6.60 17.57 -1.45
C ASN A 31 8.05 17.29 -1.89
N GLY A 32 8.24 16.60 -3.03
CA GLY A 32 9.55 16.21 -3.57
C GLY A 32 10.32 15.15 -2.74
N ASN A 33 9.76 14.68 -1.62
CA ASN A 33 10.49 13.84 -0.66
C ASN A 33 9.94 12.41 -0.58
N LEU A 34 8.72 12.21 -0.09
CA LEU A 34 8.19 10.88 0.24
C LEU A 34 7.53 10.21 -0.97
N ASN A 35 7.88 8.96 -1.26
CA ASN A 35 7.28 8.18 -2.37
C ASN A 35 5.98 7.44 -1.99
N LEU A 36 5.43 7.73 -0.81
CA LEU A 36 4.19 7.17 -0.28
C LEU A 36 3.24 8.32 0.12
N SER A 37 1.94 8.05 0.18
CA SER A 37 0.94 9.04 0.61
C SER A 37 0.35 8.77 1.99
N ARG A 38 0.49 7.54 2.50
CA ARG A 38 0.00 7.11 3.82
C ARG A 38 1.07 6.33 4.57
N ALA A 39 1.23 6.63 5.85
CA ALA A 39 2.18 5.96 6.73
C ALA A 39 1.83 6.19 8.20
N LEU A 40 2.26 5.26 9.06
CA LEU A 40 2.46 5.56 10.47
C LEU A 40 3.76 6.37 10.63
N GLY A 41 3.84 7.28 11.60
CA GLY A 41 4.98 8.20 11.71
C GLY A 41 4.84 9.44 10.82
N ASP A 42 5.93 9.89 10.19
CA ASP A 42 5.99 11.08 9.32
C ASP A 42 5.31 12.32 9.91
N LEU A 43 5.56 12.56 11.19
CA LEU A 43 4.84 13.55 12.00
C LEU A 43 4.96 14.98 11.45
N GLU A 44 6.06 15.30 10.75
CA GLU A 44 6.26 16.59 10.08
C GLU A 44 5.15 16.91 9.07
N TYR A 45 4.54 15.88 8.46
CA TYR A 45 3.47 16.03 7.46
C TYR A 45 2.07 15.99 8.08
N LYS A 46 1.97 15.98 9.42
CA LYS A 46 0.74 15.78 10.21
C LYS A 46 0.50 16.88 11.25
N LYS A 47 1.06 18.07 11.03
CA LYS A 47 1.08 19.17 12.01
C LYS A 47 -0.01 20.21 11.80
N ASP A 48 -0.83 20.10 10.76
CA ASP A 48 -1.89 21.07 10.52
C ASP A 48 -3.00 20.88 11.55
N SER A 49 -3.07 21.76 12.54
CA SER A 49 -4.06 21.71 13.62
C SER A 49 -5.48 22.05 13.16
N THR A 50 -5.65 22.59 11.94
CA THR A 50 -6.94 22.92 11.36
C THR A 50 -7.56 21.74 10.60
N LEU A 51 -6.78 20.70 10.32
CA LEU A 51 -7.20 19.51 9.58
C LEU A 51 -7.33 18.29 10.49
N PRO A 52 -8.36 17.45 10.30
CA PRO A 52 -8.43 16.17 10.98
C PRO A 52 -7.31 15.20 10.49
N PRO A 53 -6.97 14.16 11.26
CA PRO A 53 -5.84 13.26 10.96
C PRO A 53 -5.87 12.63 9.56
N GLU A 54 -7.04 12.31 9.03
CA GLU A 54 -7.26 11.71 7.72
C GLU A 54 -7.08 12.70 6.55
N LYS A 55 -7.04 14.01 6.83
CA LYS A 55 -6.88 15.07 5.83
C LYS A 55 -5.49 15.73 5.83
N GLN A 56 -4.55 15.24 6.65
CA GLN A 56 -3.15 15.70 6.65
C GLN A 56 -2.45 15.41 5.31
N ILE A 57 -1.25 15.96 5.06
CA ILE A 57 -0.47 15.70 3.82
C ILE A 57 -0.03 14.24 3.72
N ILE A 58 0.33 13.62 4.85
CA ILE A 58 0.45 12.18 4.98
C ILE A 58 -0.54 11.76 6.06
N CYS A 59 -1.41 10.79 5.79
CA CYS A 59 -2.36 10.29 6.80
C CYS A 59 -1.99 8.87 7.26
N ALA A 60 -2.43 8.52 8.47
CA ALA A 60 -2.29 7.18 9.04
C ALA A 60 -3.55 6.33 8.84
N THR A 61 -4.54 6.84 8.10
CA THR A 61 -5.85 6.22 7.96
C THR A 61 -5.76 5.01 7.02
N PRO A 62 -6.04 3.79 7.51
CA PRO A 62 -5.98 2.60 6.70
C PRO A 62 -7.20 2.48 5.78
N ASP A 63 -7.04 1.73 4.68
CA ASP A 63 -8.20 1.16 4.00
C ASP A 63 -8.49 -0.21 4.65
N VAL A 64 -9.75 -0.42 5.04
CA VAL A 64 -10.17 -1.66 5.71
C VAL A 64 -11.22 -2.34 4.84
N THR A 65 -10.96 -3.59 4.50
CA THR A 65 -11.85 -4.45 3.73
C THR A 65 -12.13 -5.73 4.52
N PHE A 66 -13.35 -6.23 4.40
CA PHE A 66 -13.79 -7.46 5.05
C PHE A 66 -14.16 -8.46 3.97
N PHE A 67 -13.72 -9.71 4.15
CA PHE A 67 -14.02 -10.82 3.26
C PHE A 67 -14.50 -11.99 4.12
N ASP A 68 -15.65 -12.56 3.76
CA ASP A 68 -16.09 -13.81 4.35
C ASP A 68 -15.18 -14.94 3.84
N ARG A 69 -14.73 -15.80 4.75
CA ARG A 69 -13.89 -16.94 4.37
C ARG A 69 -14.70 -17.97 3.61
N ASP A 70 -14.14 -18.47 2.52
CA ASP A 70 -14.65 -19.59 1.76
C ASP A 70 -13.75 -20.82 1.96
N ALA A 71 -14.32 -22.02 1.83
CA ALA A 71 -13.54 -23.26 1.90
C ALA A 71 -12.53 -23.39 0.74
N LYS A 72 -12.66 -22.58 -0.32
CA LYS A 72 -11.75 -22.47 -1.46
C LYS A 72 -10.57 -21.53 -1.22
N ASP A 73 -10.53 -20.78 -0.12
CA ASP A 73 -9.40 -19.90 0.19
C ASP A 73 -8.15 -20.75 0.50
N GLU A 74 -7.09 -20.60 -0.31
CA GLU A 74 -5.88 -21.43 -0.21
C GLU A 74 -4.77 -20.79 0.64
N PHE A 75 -4.45 -19.51 0.38
CA PHE A 75 -3.39 -18.77 1.08
C PHE A 75 -3.55 -17.26 0.90
N LEU A 76 -2.87 -16.48 1.76
CA LEU A 76 -2.76 -15.03 1.68
C LEU A 76 -1.29 -14.64 1.48
N ILE A 77 -1.03 -13.72 0.55
CA ILE A 77 0.30 -13.17 0.31
C ILE A 77 0.37 -11.75 0.87
N ILE A 78 1.32 -11.50 1.76
CA ILE A 78 1.64 -10.17 2.29
C ILE A 78 3.12 -9.91 2.05
N CYS A 79 3.43 -8.89 1.26
CA CYS A 79 4.81 -8.50 0.93
C CYS A 79 4.92 -6.97 0.82
N CYS A 80 6.13 -6.44 0.94
CA CYS A 80 6.42 -5.03 0.66
C CYS A 80 6.66 -4.78 -0.84
N ASP A 81 6.74 -3.51 -1.21
CA ASP A 81 6.98 -3.03 -2.58
C ASP A 81 8.22 -3.67 -3.24
N GLY A 82 9.24 -4.08 -2.47
CA GLY A 82 10.42 -4.75 -3.03
C GLY A 82 10.10 -6.05 -3.81
N VAL A 83 8.96 -6.70 -3.53
CA VAL A 83 8.44 -7.82 -4.33
C VAL A 83 7.58 -7.29 -5.48
N TRP A 84 6.61 -6.43 -5.17
CA TRP A 84 5.60 -5.97 -6.12
C TRP A 84 6.12 -5.04 -7.21
N ASP A 85 7.28 -4.40 -6.99
CA ASP A 85 7.96 -3.56 -7.98
C ASP A 85 8.57 -4.39 -9.13
N VAL A 86 8.81 -5.69 -8.91
CA VAL A 86 9.49 -6.58 -9.87
C VAL A 86 8.67 -7.81 -10.28
N LYS A 87 7.53 -8.05 -9.62
CA LYS A 87 6.66 -9.19 -9.88
C LYS A 87 5.20 -8.78 -9.85
N SER A 88 4.45 -9.22 -10.85
CA SER A 88 2.99 -9.06 -10.87
C SER A 88 2.32 -10.00 -9.85
N ASN A 89 1.08 -9.66 -9.49
CA ASN A 89 0.26 -10.48 -8.58
C ASN A 89 0.22 -11.96 -9.01
N GLN A 90 -0.02 -12.22 -10.30
CA GLN A 90 -0.14 -13.60 -10.80
C GLN A 90 1.19 -14.35 -10.80
N GLU A 91 2.31 -13.69 -11.14
CA GLU A 91 3.62 -14.33 -11.07
C GLU A 91 3.97 -14.81 -9.65
N VAL A 92 3.60 -14.03 -8.63
CA VAL A 92 3.84 -14.42 -7.22
C VAL A 92 2.91 -15.56 -6.82
N VAL A 93 1.64 -15.53 -7.25
CA VAL A 93 0.69 -16.63 -7.03
C VAL A 93 1.20 -17.94 -7.63
N ASP A 94 1.60 -17.93 -8.90
CA ASP A 94 2.10 -19.12 -9.61
C ASP A 94 3.36 -19.67 -8.93
N PHE A 95 4.30 -18.77 -8.59
CA PHE A 95 5.53 -19.13 -7.89
C PHE A 95 5.25 -19.83 -6.55
N ILE A 96 4.31 -19.32 -5.75
CA ILE A 96 3.96 -19.90 -4.45
C ILE A 96 3.19 -21.21 -4.63
N ARG A 97 2.26 -21.28 -5.59
CA ARG A 97 1.42 -22.46 -5.82
C ARG A 97 2.24 -23.70 -6.18
N GLU A 98 3.31 -23.54 -6.96
CA GLU A 98 4.27 -24.61 -7.27
C GLU A 98 5.02 -25.16 -6.04
N ARG A 99 5.07 -24.38 -4.95
CA ARG A 99 5.88 -24.67 -3.74
C ARG A 99 5.04 -25.06 -2.53
N LEU A 100 3.72 -24.91 -2.61
CA LEU A 100 2.79 -25.33 -1.57
C LEU A 100 2.24 -26.75 -1.86
N PRO A 101 1.92 -27.55 -0.82
CA PRO A 101 1.20 -28.81 -0.99
C PRO A 101 -0.21 -28.60 -1.57
N PRO A 102 -0.77 -29.58 -2.30
CA PRO A 102 -2.14 -29.49 -2.80
C PRO A 102 -3.14 -29.10 -1.69
N PRO A 103 -4.22 -28.37 -2.04
CA PRO A 103 -5.26 -28.00 -1.07
C PRO A 103 -5.73 -29.22 -0.25
N GLY A 104 -5.76 -29.06 1.07
CA GLY A 104 -6.20 -30.11 2.00
C GLY A 104 -5.12 -31.08 2.51
N GLN A 105 -3.87 -30.97 2.05
CA GLN A 105 -2.73 -31.64 2.70
C GLN A 105 -2.07 -30.71 3.72
N ALA A 106 -1.93 -31.17 4.96
CA ALA A 106 -1.31 -30.41 6.04
C ALA A 106 0.14 -30.05 5.67
N VAL A 107 0.48 -28.77 5.82
CA VAL A 107 1.88 -28.31 5.75
C VAL A 107 2.53 -28.67 7.09
N ASP A 108 3.61 -29.45 7.06
CA ASP A 108 4.42 -29.75 8.25
C ASP A 108 5.00 -28.43 8.79
N PRO A 109 4.65 -27.99 10.02
CA PRO A 109 4.91 -26.63 10.51
C PRO A 109 6.35 -26.38 10.95
N LYS A 110 7.35 -27.01 10.29
CA LYS A 110 8.76 -26.95 10.68
C LYS A 110 9.27 -25.54 11.00
#